data_AF-S4XXD5-F1
#
_entry.id   AF-S4XXD5-F1
#
_cell.length_a   1.000
_cell.length_b   1.000
_cell.length_c   1.000
_cell.angle_alpha   90.00
_cell.angle_beta   90.00
_cell.angle_gamma   90.00
#
_symmetry.space_group_name_H-M   'P 1'
#
loop_
_entity.id
_entity.type
_entity.pdbx_description
1 polymer ?
#
loop_
_entity_poly.entity_id
_entity_poly.type
_entity_poly.pdbx_seq_one_letter_code
_entity_poly.pdbx_strand_id
1 'polypeptide(L)'
;MSLGLGAVTLATQSCGTSAVGIDACRQIETARCEAAAACPAWVGSADADERVDACVEFVWDQCLHGIENAGTEDNPAPEPTGSQIEACVDAVGATRKCAADNVASMTECTAAPLVDGADGAISPCDVITKRAHALQACAFVVEPTGTGGGAGDGGGGGSAGGDGEGGGNGGGGGGAGADGEGGGGGAGGASDGGGGGSGADGEGGGGGSGGAGDGGGGAGGAPDP
;
A
#
# COMPACT_ATOMS: atom_id res chain seq x y z
N MET A 1 15.89 48.92 -19.02
CA MET A 1 15.40 48.02 -17.96
C MET A 1 14.01 47.58 -18.37
N SER A 2 13.89 46.41 -18.99
CA SER A 2 12.60 45.81 -19.37
C SER A 2 12.37 44.59 -18.49
N LEU A 3 11.33 44.64 -17.67
CA LEU A 3 10.83 43.52 -16.88
C LEU A 3 9.93 42.68 -17.80
N GLY A 4 10.39 41.50 -18.19
CA GLY A 4 9.59 40.54 -18.94
C GLY A 4 8.73 39.72 -17.98
N LEU A 5 7.41 39.93 -18.01
CA LEU A 5 6.45 39.02 -17.39
C LEU A 5 6.44 37.70 -18.17
N GLY A 6 7.12 36.68 -17.64
CA GLY A 6 6.99 35.30 -18.12
C GLY A 6 5.65 34.75 -17.65
N ALA A 7 4.75 34.47 -18.59
CA ALA A 7 3.50 33.78 -18.33
C ALA A 7 3.81 32.36 -17.84
N VAL A 8 3.58 32.11 -16.55
CA VAL A 8 3.53 30.77 -15.98
C VAL A 8 2.26 30.11 -16.53
N THR A 9 2.37 29.42 -17.67
CA THR A 9 1.36 28.47 -18.10
C THR A 9 1.36 27.34 -17.10
N LEU A 10 0.47 27.42 -16.10
CA LEU A 10 0.03 26.26 -15.35
C LEU A 10 -0.61 25.32 -16.37
N ALA A 11 0.21 24.39 -16.89
CA ALA A 11 -0.31 23.23 -17.55
C ALA A 11 -1.25 22.59 -16.54
N THR A 12 -2.55 22.65 -16.83
CA THR A 12 -3.55 21.79 -16.21
C THR A 12 -3.15 20.38 -16.60
N GLN A 13 -2.17 19.81 -15.89
CA GLN A 13 -1.93 18.38 -15.87
C GLN A 13 -3.27 17.84 -15.41
N SER A 14 -4.03 17.35 -16.38
CA SER A 14 -5.37 16.83 -16.19
C SER A 14 -5.22 15.74 -15.14
N CYS A 15 -5.63 16.05 -13.91
CA CYS A 15 -5.97 15.04 -12.92
C CYS A 15 -7.08 14.22 -13.57
N GLY A 16 -6.70 13.20 -14.35
CA GLY A 16 -7.62 12.35 -15.08
C GLY A 16 -8.53 11.72 -14.05
N THR A 17 -9.82 12.03 -14.11
CA THR A 17 -10.83 11.57 -13.14
C THR A 17 -11.15 10.09 -13.27
N SER A 18 -10.29 9.33 -13.97
CA SER A 18 -10.46 7.91 -14.32
C SER A 18 -9.62 7.01 -13.40
N ALA A 19 -9.39 7.46 -12.16
CA ALA A 19 -8.82 6.63 -11.11
C ALA A 19 -9.79 5.49 -10.80
N VAL A 20 -9.39 4.26 -11.09
CA VAL A 20 -10.14 3.04 -10.78
C VAL A 20 -9.43 2.25 -9.70
N GLY A 21 -10.16 1.45 -8.92
CA GLY A 21 -9.56 0.55 -7.93
C GLY A 21 -8.75 1.21 -6.81
N ILE A 22 -9.17 2.38 -6.29
CA ILE A 22 -8.52 3.04 -5.13
C ILE A 22 -8.36 2.08 -3.94
N ASP A 23 -9.44 1.37 -3.59
CA ASP A 23 -9.42 0.41 -2.48
C ASP A 23 -8.56 -0.81 -2.79
N ALA A 24 -8.45 -1.21 -4.06
CA ALA A 24 -7.56 -2.28 -4.50
C ALA A 24 -6.09 -1.86 -4.33
N CYS A 25 -5.74 -0.64 -4.77
CA CYS A 25 -4.40 -0.07 -4.58
C CYS A 25 -4.02 -0.07 -3.10
N ARG A 26 -4.90 0.43 -2.23
CA ARG A 26 -4.63 0.49 -0.79
C ARG A 26 -4.36 -0.88 -0.18
N GLN A 27 -5.17 -1.89 -0.51
CA GLN A 27 -4.98 -3.24 0.02
C GLN A 27 -3.64 -3.85 -0.43
N ILE A 28 -3.31 -3.72 -1.72
CA ILE A 28 -2.07 -4.27 -2.27
C ILE A 28 -0.85 -3.54 -1.69
N GLU A 29 -0.87 -2.22 -1.63
CA GLU A 29 0.26 -1.43 -1.11
C GLU A 29 0.44 -1.60 0.40
N THR A 30 -0.65 -1.72 1.19
CA THR A 30 -0.53 -2.09 2.61
C THR A 30 0.17 -3.45 2.77
N ALA A 31 -0.24 -4.46 2.00
CA ALA A 31 0.40 -5.78 2.04
C ALA A 31 1.89 -5.71 1.65
N ARG A 32 2.25 -4.88 0.67
CA ARG A 32 3.65 -4.65 0.28
C ARG A 32 4.46 -3.94 1.37
N CYS A 33 3.90 -2.91 2.00
CA CYS A 33 4.53 -2.22 3.12
C CYS A 33 4.81 -3.19 4.27
N GLU A 34 3.81 -3.97 4.69
CA GLU A 34 3.98 -4.99 5.74
C GLU A 34 4.98 -6.08 5.36
N ALA A 35 4.99 -6.51 4.09
CA ALA A 35 5.96 -7.47 3.58
C ALA A 35 7.39 -6.93 3.56
N ALA A 36 7.57 -5.62 3.31
CA ALA A 36 8.87 -4.97 3.25
C ALA A 36 9.62 -4.99 4.59
N ALA A 37 8.92 -5.18 5.71
CA ALA A 37 9.54 -5.41 7.02
C ALA A 37 10.46 -6.64 7.05
N ALA A 38 10.25 -7.62 6.16
CA ALA A 38 11.14 -8.77 6.00
C ALA A 38 12.45 -8.46 5.24
N CYS A 39 12.62 -7.22 4.76
CA CYS A 39 13.71 -6.81 3.88
C CYS A 39 14.69 -5.87 4.57
N PRO A 40 15.89 -6.34 4.99
CA PRO A 40 16.82 -5.55 5.80
C PRO A 40 17.29 -4.26 5.13
N ALA A 41 17.53 -4.30 3.81
CA ALA A 41 17.93 -3.11 3.04
C ALA A 41 16.82 -2.06 2.96
N TRP A 42 15.55 -2.50 3.01
CA TRP A 42 14.42 -1.59 3.07
C TRP A 42 14.32 -0.99 4.46
N VAL A 43 14.30 -1.79 5.53
CA VAL A 43 14.19 -1.29 6.92
C VAL A 43 15.34 -0.35 7.28
N GLY A 44 16.57 -0.69 6.88
CA GLY A 44 17.77 0.07 7.20
C GLY A 44 18.11 -0.04 8.68
N SER A 45 18.33 1.10 9.35
CA SER A 45 18.62 1.17 10.80
C SER A 45 17.42 1.59 11.65
N ALA A 46 16.27 1.83 11.03
CA ALA A 46 15.05 2.25 11.74
C ALA A 46 14.30 1.03 12.30
N ASP A 47 13.32 1.31 13.15
CA ASP A 47 12.36 0.29 13.56
C ASP A 47 11.49 -0.15 12.37
N ALA A 48 11.22 -1.45 12.27
CA ALA A 48 10.48 -2.00 11.14
C ALA A 48 9.01 -1.54 11.16
N ASP A 49 8.39 -1.48 12.33
CA ASP A 49 6.98 -1.12 12.47
C ASP A 49 6.79 0.37 12.15
N GLU A 50 7.67 1.25 12.65
CA GLU A 50 7.65 2.68 12.32
C GLU A 50 7.75 2.92 10.80
N ARG A 51 8.57 2.13 10.10
CA ARG A 51 8.69 2.23 8.64
C ARG A 51 7.49 1.68 7.90
N VAL A 52 6.86 0.62 8.39
CA VAL A 52 5.62 0.10 7.83
C VAL A 52 4.52 1.14 7.96
N ASP A 53 4.36 1.74 9.15
CA ASP A 53 3.35 2.78 9.39
C ASP A 53 3.56 3.97 8.44
N ALA A 54 4.80 4.50 8.36
CA ALA A 54 5.13 5.59 7.45
C ALA A 54 4.89 5.23 5.96
N CYS A 55 5.15 3.97 5.59
CA CYS A 55 4.86 3.46 4.25
C CYS A 55 3.36 3.45 3.98
N VAL A 56 2.55 2.90 4.89
CA VAL A 56 1.09 2.81 4.77
C VAL A 56 0.44 4.19 4.68
N GLU A 57 0.88 5.15 5.50
CA GLU A 57 0.41 6.53 5.43
C GLU A 57 0.73 7.17 4.08
N PHE A 58 1.95 6.99 3.56
CA PHE A 58 2.34 7.56 2.27
C PHE A 58 1.57 6.96 1.10
N VAL A 59 1.40 5.63 1.05
CA VAL A 59 0.70 4.95 -0.05
C VAL A 59 -0.80 5.24 -0.04
N TRP A 60 -1.39 5.57 1.12
CA TRP A 60 -2.80 5.99 1.19
C TRP A 60 -3.09 7.23 0.36
N ASP A 61 -2.17 8.19 0.36
CA ASP A 61 -2.25 9.40 -0.44
C ASP A 61 -1.97 9.12 -1.93
N GLN A 62 -0.97 8.28 -2.23
CA GLN A 62 -0.66 7.91 -3.62
C GLN A 62 -1.81 7.14 -4.28
N CYS A 63 -2.47 6.26 -3.53
CA CYS A 63 -3.60 5.48 -4.03
C CYS A 63 -4.86 6.32 -4.29
N LEU A 64 -4.92 7.60 -3.93
CA LEU A 64 -6.04 8.49 -4.33
C LEU A 64 -6.13 8.66 -5.84
N HIS A 65 -5.05 8.36 -6.57
CA HIS A 65 -5.01 8.36 -8.03
C HIS A 65 -5.43 7.01 -8.65
N GLY A 66 -5.75 6.00 -7.83
CA GLY A 66 -6.15 4.67 -8.28
C GLY A 66 -5.00 3.82 -8.83
N ILE A 67 -5.35 2.65 -9.37
CA ILE A 67 -4.44 1.83 -10.18
C ILE A 67 -4.51 2.37 -11.61
N GLU A 68 -3.36 2.51 -12.28
CA GLU A 68 -3.31 2.88 -13.68
C GLU A 68 -4.13 1.87 -14.50
N ASN A 69 -5.16 2.38 -15.20
CA ASN A 69 -6.02 1.52 -16.00
C ASN A 69 -5.22 1.03 -17.22
N ALA A 70 -4.98 -0.27 -17.31
CA ALA A 70 -4.24 -0.90 -18.42
C ALA A 70 -4.90 -0.74 -19.80
N GLY A 71 -6.15 -0.27 -19.85
CA GLY A 71 -6.92 -0.11 -21.06
C GLY A 71 -6.66 1.20 -21.78
N THR A 72 -7.22 1.29 -22.98
CA THR A 72 -7.27 2.53 -23.75
C THR A 72 -8.53 3.30 -23.42
N GLU A 73 -8.61 4.59 -23.76
CA GLU A 73 -9.85 5.38 -23.59
C GLU A 73 -11.07 4.70 -24.24
N ASP A 74 -10.89 4.08 -25.41
CA ASP A 74 -11.94 3.37 -26.14
C ASP A 74 -12.26 1.96 -25.59
N ASN A 75 -11.40 1.42 -24.72
CA ASN A 75 -11.51 0.08 -24.17
C ASN A 75 -10.79 0.00 -22.82
N PRO A 76 -11.40 0.55 -21.75
CA PRO A 76 -10.80 0.53 -20.43
C PRO A 76 -10.65 -0.92 -19.95
N ALA A 77 -9.54 -1.22 -19.28
CA ALA A 77 -9.37 -2.47 -18.59
C ALA A 77 -10.39 -2.54 -17.45
N PRO A 78 -10.97 -3.73 -17.22
CA PRO A 78 -11.89 -3.92 -16.10
C PRO A 78 -11.17 -3.69 -14.78
N GLU A 79 -11.89 -3.18 -13.79
CA GLU A 79 -11.37 -3.12 -12.42
C GLU A 79 -11.05 -4.54 -11.91
N PRO A 80 -9.98 -4.71 -11.13
CA PRO A 80 -9.65 -6.00 -10.55
C PRO A 80 -10.78 -6.44 -9.61
N THR A 81 -11.18 -7.71 -9.72
CA THR A 81 -12.16 -8.31 -8.83
C THR A 81 -11.57 -8.50 -7.43
N GLY A 82 -12.42 -8.61 -6.41
CA GLY A 82 -11.97 -8.92 -5.04
C GLY A 82 -11.05 -10.14 -4.95
N SER A 83 -11.35 -11.20 -5.70
CA SER A 83 -10.51 -12.40 -5.78
C SER A 83 -9.15 -12.18 -6.45
N GLN A 84 -9.04 -11.26 -7.42
CA GLN A 84 -7.76 -10.89 -8.02
C GLN A 84 -6.90 -10.09 -7.04
N ILE A 85 -7.52 -9.19 -6.27
CA ILE A 85 -6.86 -8.40 -5.23
C ILE A 85 -6.33 -9.34 -4.13
N GLU A 86 -7.18 -10.23 -3.62
CA GLU A 86 -6.81 -11.22 -2.60
C GLU A 86 -5.66 -12.12 -3.06
N ALA A 87 -5.73 -12.66 -4.29
CA ALA A 87 -4.66 -13.48 -4.85
C ALA A 87 -3.32 -12.71 -4.96
N CYS A 88 -3.36 -11.42 -5.29
CA CYS A 88 -2.17 -10.58 -5.31
C CYS A 88 -1.60 -10.37 -3.90
N VAL A 89 -2.45 -10.06 -2.92
CA VAL A 89 -2.05 -9.92 -1.50
C VAL A 89 -1.42 -11.22 -0.99
N ASP A 90 -2.02 -12.37 -1.27
CA ASP A 90 -1.49 -13.69 -0.91
C ASP A 90 -0.13 -13.96 -1.55
N ALA A 91 0.06 -13.59 -2.82
CA ALA A 91 1.35 -13.72 -3.52
C ALA A 91 2.44 -12.83 -2.89
N VAL A 92 2.08 -11.61 -2.46
CA VAL A 92 2.99 -10.73 -1.71
C VAL A 92 3.35 -11.35 -0.36
N GLY A 93 2.37 -11.92 0.36
CA GLY A 93 2.59 -12.65 1.60
C GLY A 93 3.50 -13.88 1.44
N ALA A 94 3.31 -14.65 0.35
CA ALA A 94 4.18 -15.77 0.01
C ALA A 94 5.61 -15.30 -0.32
N THR A 95 5.75 -14.19 -1.04
CA THR A 95 7.06 -13.57 -1.34
C THR A 95 7.75 -13.09 -0.07
N ARG A 96 7.01 -12.50 0.88
CA ARG A 96 7.51 -12.12 2.21
C ARG A 96 8.12 -13.31 2.94
N LYS A 97 7.47 -14.48 2.88
CA LYS A 97 7.99 -15.70 3.50
C LYS A 97 9.35 -16.09 2.90
N CYS A 98 9.48 -16.06 1.58
CA CYS A 98 10.76 -16.31 0.91
C CYS A 98 11.84 -15.28 1.28
N ALA A 99 11.47 -14.00 1.42
CA ALA A 99 12.38 -12.97 1.90
C ALA A 99 12.87 -13.25 3.33
N ALA A 100 11.96 -13.62 4.24
CA ALA A 100 12.30 -13.99 5.62
C ALA A 100 13.20 -15.23 5.71
N ASP A 101 13.00 -16.19 4.80
CA ASP A 101 13.84 -17.39 4.66
C ASP A 101 15.19 -17.08 3.98
N ASN A 102 15.49 -15.82 3.66
CA ASN A 102 16.71 -15.33 2.98
C ASN A 102 16.98 -16.03 1.64
N VAL A 103 15.92 -16.37 0.92
CA VAL A 103 16.01 -16.92 -0.43
C VAL A 103 16.68 -15.90 -1.36
N ALA A 104 17.70 -16.34 -2.11
CA ALA A 104 18.51 -15.45 -2.93
C ALA A 104 17.76 -14.91 -4.15
N SER A 105 16.83 -15.69 -4.71
CA SER A 105 16.12 -15.35 -5.94
C SER A 105 14.69 -15.91 -5.98
N MET A 106 13.82 -15.28 -6.77
CA MET A 106 12.45 -15.74 -6.97
C MET A 106 12.34 -17.11 -7.66
N THR A 107 13.38 -17.58 -8.33
CA THR A 107 13.42 -18.94 -8.91
C THR A 107 13.29 -20.03 -7.83
N GLU A 108 13.74 -19.74 -6.62
CA GLU A 108 13.63 -20.64 -5.47
C GLU A 108 12.31 -20.44 -4.67
N CYS A 109 11.57 -19.35 -4.95
CA CYS A 109 10.32 -18.99 -4.28
C CYS A 109 9.09 -19.49 -5.06
N THR A 110 8.87 -20.82 -5.10
CA THR A 110 7.80 -21.41 -5.94
C THR A 110 6.37 -21.07 -5.49
N ALA A 111 6.19 -20.56 -4.27
CA ALA A 111 4.88 -20.19 -3.74
C ALA A 111 4.33 -18.87 -4.34
N ALA A 112 5.19 -18.08 -4.98
CA ALA A 112 4.84 -16.79 -5.56
C ALA A 112 5.38 -16.72 -7.01
N PRO A 113 4.69 -17.35 -7.98
CA PRO A 113 5.15 -17.39 -9.36
C PRO A 113 5.22 -15.98 -9.96
N LEU A 114 6.25 -15.74 -10.77
CA LEU A 114 6.39 -14.52 -11.55
C LEU A 114 5.60 -14.61 -12.86
N VAL A 115 5.25 -13.46 -13.44
CA VAL A 115 4.71 -13.38 -14.79
C VAL A 115 5.69 -13.97 -15.81
N ASP A 116 5.16 -14.51 -16.91
CA ASP A 116 5.98 -15.06 -17.98
C ASP A 116 6.95 -14.01 -18.53
N GLY A 117 8.24 -14.37 -18.61
CA GLY A 117 9.29 -13.49 -19.11
C GLY A 117 9.89 -12.52 -18.08
N ALA A 118 9.38 -12.49 -16.84
CA ALA A 118 10.05 -11.77 -15.76
C ALA A 118 11.40 -12.44 -15.40
N ASP A 119 12.34 -11.62 -14.91
CA ASP A 119 13.64 -12.09 -14.46
C ASP A 119 13.51 -12.86 -13.13
N GLY A 120 13.63 -14.19 -13.19
CA GLY A 120 13.61 -15.06 -12.00
C GLY A 120 14.83 -14.92 -11.09
N ALA A 121 15.89 -14.24 -11.51
CA ALA A 121 17.07 -13.96 -10.68
C ALA A 121 16.86 -12.79 -9.71
N ILE A 122 15.75 -12.07 -9.81
CA ILE A 122 15.42 -10.99 -8.89
C ILE A 122 15.24 -11.51 -7.46
N SER A 123 15.67 -10.73 -6.46
CA SER A 123 15.48 -11.09 -5.05
C SER A 123 14.01 -10.93 -4.64
N PRO A 124 13.51 -11.72 -3.66
CA PRO A 124 12.17 -11.52 -3.09
C PRO A 124 11.95 -10.10 -2.57
N CYS A 125 13.00 -9.49 -2.00
CA CYS A 125 12.93 -8.12 -1.49
C CYS A 125 12.81 -7.06 -2.58
N ASP A 126 13.47 -7.23 -3.72
CA ASP A 126 13.28 -6.33 -4.86
C ASP A 126 11.86 -6.47 -5.46
N VAL A 127 11.29 -7.68 -5.46
CA VAL A 127 9.88 -7.87 -5.87
C VAL A 127 8.94 -7.11 -4.93
N ILE A 128 9.03 -7.34 -3.62
CA ILE A 128 8.17 -6.66 -2.62
C ILE A 128 8.28 -5.13 -2.73
N THR A 129 9.51 -4.62 -2.72
CA THR A 129 9.77 -3.18 -2.56
C THR A 129 9.68 -2.39 -3.86
N LYS A 130 9.90 -3.02 -5.02
CA LYS A 130 9.99 -2.30 -6.30
C LYS A 130 9.10 -2.86 -7.40
N ARG A 131 8.77 -4.15 -7.40
CA ARG A 131 8.19 -4.84 -8.57
C ARG A 131 7.09 -5.84 -8.22
N ALA A 132 6.10 -5.45 -7.42
CA ALA A 132 5.00 -6.36 -7.09
C ALA A 132 4.23 -6.83 -8.34
N HIS A 133 4.13 -6.00 -9.38
CA HIS A 133 3.56 -6.37 -10.68
C HIS A 133 4.27 -7.53 -11.39
N ALA A 134 5.51 -7.86 -11.00
CA ALA A 134 6.21 -9.02 -11.53
C ALA A 134 5.63 -10.35 -11.03
N LEU A 135 4.83 -10.33 -9.96
CA LEU A 135 4.08 -11.49 -9.48
C LEU A 135 2.91 -11.78 -10.42
N GLN A 136 2.72 -13.04 -10.80
CA GLN A 136 1.66 -13.45 -11.73
C GLN A 136 0.27 -13.03 -11.24
N ALA A 137 0.00 -13.15 -9.94
CA ALA A 137 -1.27 -12.76 -9.35
C ALA A 137 -1.50 -11.23 -9.34
N CYS A 138 -0.43 -10.43 -9.43
CA CYS A 138 -0.48 -8.98 -9.43
C CYS A 138 -0.30 -8.37 -10.83
N ALA A 139 -0.30 -9.17 -11.89
CA ALA A 139 -0.01 -8.73 -13.26
C ALA A 139 -1.00 -7.69 -13.82
N PHE A 140 -2.16 -7.51 -13.17
CA PHE A 140 -3.12 -6.46 -13.51
C PHE A 140 -2.66 -5.06 -13.05
N VAL A 141 -1.69 -4.99 -12.13
CA VAL A 141 -1.06 -3.73 -11.73
C VAL A 141 -0.03 -3.39 -12.81
N VAL A 142 -0.33 -2.41 -13.65
CA VAL A 142 0.53 -2.05 -14.77
C VAL A 142 1.74 -1.27 -14.27
N GLU A 143 2.93 -1.59 -14.78
CA GLU A 143 4.07 -0.71 -14.64
C GLU A 143 3.85 0.47 -15.59
N PRO A 144 3.90 1.74 -15.11
CA PRO A 144 3.69 2.90 -15.97
C PRO A 144 4.64 2.79 -17.15
N THR A 145 4.09 2.47 -18.33
CA THR A 145 4.93 2.34 -19.51
C THR A 145 5.44 3.74 -19.79
N GLY A 146 6.73 3.98 -19.53
CA GLY A 146 7.38 5.30 -19.62
C GLY A 146 7.34 5.96 -21.00
N THR A 147 6.49 5.47 -21.91
CA THR A 147 6.30 5.91 -23.29
C THR A 147 5.57 7.26 -23.41
N GLY A 148 4.97 7.78 -22.33
CA GLY A 148 4.24 9.06 -22.34
C GLY A 148 4.99 10.26 -21.74
N GLY A 149 6.14 10.04 -21.10
CA GLY A 149 6.98 11.11 -20.59
C GLY A 149 7.79 11.73 -21.73
N GLY A 150 7.19 12.60 -22.53
CA GLY A 150 7.95 13.51 -23.37
C GLY A 150 9.05 14.12 -22.50
N ALA A 151 10.30 13.95 -22.90
CA ALA A 151 11.45 14.54 -22.23
C ALA A 151 11.20 16.05 -22.14
N GLY A 152 10.63 16.49 -21.02
CA GLY A 152 10.55 17.89 -20.69
C GLY A 152 11.98 18.31 -20.44
N ASP A 153 12.56 19.03 -21.40
CA ASP A 153 13.85 19.69 -21.25
C ASP A 153 13.88 20.34 -19.86
N GLY A 154 14.75 19.82 -18.99
CA GLY A 154 14.89 20.26 -17.62
C GLY A 154 15.01 21.78 -17.58
N GLY A 155 13.99 22.43 -16.99
CA GLY A 155 14.00 23.86 -16.73
C GLY A 155 15.26 24.22 -15.95
N GLY A 156 16.10 25.04 -16.58
CA GLY A 156 17.41 25.42 -16.08
C GLY A 156 17.39 25.97 -14.66
N GLY A 157 18.47 25.68 -13.93
CA GLY A 157 18.69 26.03 -12.54
C GLY A 157 18.31 27.46 -12.20
N GLY A 158 17.44 27.60 -11.20
CA GLY A 158 17.26 28.84 -10.46
C GLY A 158 18.53 29.14 -9.68
N SER A 159 19.16 30.27 -10.03
CA SER A 159 20.32 30.81 -9.34
C SER A 159 19.99 31.15 -7.89
N ALA A 160 20.99 30.99 -7.02
CA ALA A 160 20.96 31.33 -5.60
C ALA A 160 20.36 32.72 -5.36
N GLY A 161 19.24 32.77 -4.63
CA GLY A 161 18.73 33.99 -4.02
C GLY A 161 19.52 34.27 -2.75
N GLY A 162 20.18 35.43 -2.73
CA GLY A 162 21.10 35.85 -1.67
C GLY A 162 20.44 36.20 -0.34
N ASP A 163 21.33 36.46 0.61
CA ASP A 163 21.08 36.78 2.01
C ASP A 163 20.01 37.87 2.20
N GLY A 164 18.93 37.52 2.90
CA GLY A 164 17.94 38.47 3.42
C GLY A 164 18.25 38.80 4.87
N GLU A 165 19.01 39.86 5.09
CA GLU A 165 19.17 40.48 6.40
C GLU A 165 17.87 41.18 6.84
N GLY A 166 17.43 40.88 8.07
CA GLY A 166 16.76 41.86 8.93
C GLY A 166 15.23 41.78 9.04
N GLY A 167 14.76 41.73 10.29
CA GLY A 167 13.53 42.43 10.65
C GLY A 167 12.67 41.78 11.74
N GLY A 168 12.80 42.30 12.96
CA GLY A 168 11.60 42.60 13.78
C GLY A 168 11.38 41.77 15.04
N ASN A 169 11.73 42.35 16.17
CA ASN A 169 11.17 42.00 17.47
C ASN A 169 9.67 42.32 17.51
N GLY A 170 8.86 41.35 17.91
CA GLY A 170 7.52 41.55 18.49
C GLY A 170 7.27 40.32 19.37
N GLY A 171 7.00 40.40 20.67
CA GLY A 171 6.18 41.36 21.39
C GLY A 171 5.25 40.49 22.22
N GLY A 172 5.41 40.53 23.54
CA GLY A 172 4.76 39.59 24.46
C GLY A 172 3.23 39.66 24.43
N GLY A 173 2.62 38.52 24.72
CA GLY A 173 1.21 38.39 25.06
C GLY A 173 1.07 37.38 26.19
N GLY A 174 1.08 37.87 27.43
CA GLY A 174 0.67 37.09 28.59
C GLY A 174 -0.83 36.86 28.56
N GLY A 175 -1.24 35.62 28.81
CA GLY A 175 -2.63 35.23 29.06
C GLY A 175 -2.67 34.31 30.26
N ALA A 176 -3.04 34.87 31.40
CA ALA A 176 -3.35 34.18 32.63
C ALA A 176 -4.79 33.63 32.60
N GLY A 177 -5.03 32.54 33.32
CA GLY A 177 -6.34 31.96 33.61
C GLY A 177 -6.45 30.52 33.10
N ALA A 178 -6.87 29.52 33.87
CA ALA A 178 -7.56 29.54 35.15
C ALA A 178 -7.26 28.28 35.95
N ASP A 179 -7.30 28.46 37.27
CA ASP A 179 -7.42 27.42 38.28
C ASP A 179 -8.62 26.49 38.00
N GLY A 180 -8.42 25.19 38.24
CA GLY A 180 -9.45 24.16 38.15
C GLY A 180 -9.12 23.01 39.09
N GLU A 181 -9.33 23.23 40.38
CA GLU A 181 -9.40 22.19 41.41
C GLU A 181 -10.73 21.40 41.32
N GLY A 182 -10.68 20.11 41.64
CA GLY A 182 -11.85 19.23 41.86
C GLY A 182 -11.79 18.01 40.93
N GLY A 183 -11.54 16.79 41.40
CA GLY A 183 -12.33 16.03 42.37
C GLY A 183 -12.75 14.74 41.65
N GLY A 184 -12.25 13.57 42.06
CA GLY A 184 -13.05 12.64 42.86
C GLY A 184 -13.01 11.26 42.21
N GLY A 185 -12.74 10.22 43.00
CA GLY A 185 -12.68 8.84 42.53
C GLY A 185 -14.04 8.28 42.09
N GLY A 186 -13.99 7.22 41.28
CA GLY A 186 -15.14 6.42 40.92
C GLY A 186 -14.68 5.03 40.50
N ALA A 187 -14.92 4.05 41.37
CA ALA A 187 -14.79 2.64 41.06
C ALA A 187 -16.05 2.13 40.33
N GLY A 188 -15.87 1.14 39.46
CA GLY A 188 -16.87 0.13 39.14
C GLY A 188 -17.73 0.39 37.90
N GLY A 189 -17.96 -0.68 37.14
CA GLY A 189 -19.06 -0.74 36.17
C GLY A 189 -18.77 -1.62 34.97
N ALA A 190 -18.91 -2.94 35.13
CA ALA A 190 -19.21 -3.82 34.01
C ALA A 190 -20.50 -3.35 33.33
N SER A 191 -20.52 -3.33 31.99
CA SER A 191 -21.73 -3.05 31.21
C SER A 191 -21.90 -4.16 30.18
N ASP A 192 -22.57 -5.22 30.62
CA ASP A 192 -23.39 -6.06 29.76
C ASP A 192 -24.62 -5.25 29.29
N GLY A 193 -24.99 -5.41 28.03
CA GLY A 193 -26.25 -4.92 27.46
C GLY A 193 -26.02 -4.27 26.08
N GLY A 194 -26.62 -4.70 24.97
CA GLY A 194 -27.88 -5.43 24.81
C GLY A 194 -28.92 -4.50 24.19
N GLY A 195 -29.40 -4.86 22.99
CA GLY A 195 -30.48 -4.17 22.26
C GLY A 195 -29.96 -3.44 21.01
N GLY A 196 -30.50 -3.62 19.81
CA GLY A 196 -31.79 -4.15 19.41
C GLY A 196 -32.21 -3.36 18.17
N GLY A 197 -32.10 -3.97 16.99
CA GLY A 197 -32.46 -3.34 15.72
C GLY A 197 -33.23 -4.34 14.86
N SER A 198 -34.55 -4.29 14.99
CA SER A 198 -35.51 -5.03 14.15
C SER A 198 -35.64 -4.36 12.80
N GLY A 199 -35.59 -5.12 11.70
CA GLY A 199 -35.82 -4.57 10.36
C GLY A 199 -35.78 -5.58 9.21
N ALA A 200 -36.84 -6.38 9.12
CA ALA A 200 -37.49 -6.92 7.91
C ALA A 200 -36.69 -7.69 6.83
N ASP A 201 -37.03 -8.98 6.76
CA ASP A 201 -37.51 -9.72 5.59
C ASP A 201 -36.64 -9.83 4.33
N GLY A 202 -36.00 -10.99 4.19
CA GLY A 202 -35.45 -11.50 2.94
C GLY A 202 -35.39 -13.03 2.99
N GLU A 203 -36.46 -13.68 2.52
CA GLU A 203 -36.58 -15.13 2.40
C GLU A 203 -35.56 -15.73 1.40
N GLY A 204 -34.98 -16.88 1.76
CA GLY A 204 -34.16 -17.74 0.90
C GLY A 204 -33.04 -18.39 1.73
N GLY A 205 -33.16 -19.56 2.34
CA GLY A 205 -33.69 -20.79 1.76
C GLY A 205 -32.54 -21.57 1.11
N GLY A 206 -31.77 -22.33 1.90
CA GLY A 206 -30.68 -23.17 1.37
C GLY A 206 -29.83 -23.84 2.44
N GLY A 207 -30.37 -24.89 3.06
CA GLY A 207 -29.66 -25.73 4.04
C GLY A 207 -28.58 -26.58 3.38
N GLY A 208 -27.42 -26.66 4.03
CA GLY A 208 -26.34 -27.59 3.72
C GLY A 208 -25.60 -27.96 4.99
N SER A 209 -26.08 -28.98 5.69
CA SER A 209 -25.44 -29.62 6.82
C SER A 209 -24.57 -30.79 6.35
N GLY A 210 -23.36 -30.89 6.91
CA GLY A 210 -22.48 -32.07 6.80
C GLY A 210 -21.08 -31.68 6.34
N GLY A 211 -19.99 -32.02 7.02
CA GLY A 211 -19.83 -32.87 8.18
C GLY A 211 -18.38 -32.74 8.67
N ALA A 212 -18.20 -32.97 9.97
CA ALA A 212 -16.89 -33.16 10.56
C ALA A 212 -16.26 -34.45 10.00
N GLY A 213 -15.07 -34.32 9.43
CA GLY A 213 -14.23 -35.44 9.03
C GLY A 213 -12.96 -35.48 9.87
N ASP A 214 -13.04 -36.16 11.02
CA ASP A 214 -11.87 -36.70 11.70
C ASP A 214 -11.25 -37.82 10.86
N GLY A 215 -9.95 -37.74 10.62
CA GLY A 215 -9.12 -38.81 10.06
C GLY A 215 -7.71 -38.27 9.85
N GLY A 216 -6.65 -38.76 10.47
CA GLY A 216 -6.35 -40.13 10.87
C GLY A 216 -4.94 -40.39 10.36
N GLY A 217 -4.01 -40.71 11.27
CA GLY A 217 -2.57 -40.72 11.00
C GLY A 217 -2.08 -41.71 9.94
N GLY A 218 -0.87 -41.43 9.45
CA GLY A 218 -0.12 -42.34 8.58
C GLY A 218 1.37 -42.03 8.62
N ALA A 219 2.09 -42.65 9.57
CA ALA A 219 3.54 -42.77 9.51
C ALA A 219 3.87 -43.94 8.56
N GLY A 220 4.63 -43.67 7.50
CA GLY A 220 5.11 -44.68 6.56
C GLY A 220 6.56 -44.39 6.21
N GLY A 221 7.49 -45.03 6.91
CA GLY A 221 8.90 -45.06 6.54
C GLY A 221 9.13 -45.95 5.32
N ALA A 222 10.10 -45.58 4.50
CA ALA A 222 10.66 -46.45 3.46
C ALA A 222 12.04 -46.97 3.92
N PRO A 223 12.39 -48.22 3.61
CA PRO A 223 13.69 -48.80 3.92
C PRO A 223 14.78 -48.39 2.92
N ASP A 224 16.00 -48.20 3.42
CA ASP A 224 17.25 -48.10 2.67
C ASP A 224 17.59 -49.39 1.90
N PRO A 225 18.24 -49.30 0.73
CA PRO A 225 18.94 -50.42 0.10
C PRO A 225 20.31 -50.72 0.75
#